data_AF-A0A956AY65-F1
#
_entry.id   AF-A0A956AY65-F1
#
_cell.length_a   1.000
_cell.length_b   1.000
_cell.length_c   1.000
_cell.angle_alpha   90.00
_cell.angle_beta   90.00
_cell.angle_gamma   90.00
#
_symmetry.space_group_name_H-M   'P 1'
#
loop_
_entity.id
_entity.type
_entity.pdbx_description
1 polymer ?
#
loop_
_entity_poly.entity_id
_entity_poly.type
_entity_poly.pdbx_seq_one_letter_code
_entity_poly.pdbx_strand_id
1 'polypeptide(L)'
;MSKRQLAMVMDLNKCIGCQTCTVSCKTQWTNRNGREYMYWNNVETKPGAGYPKGWENLGGGFDKDGNLNEGNIPSRAGGYGVPWDYNHDEVMLGATLEPNAKPDWGPNWEEDVGEGDFPNSHYFYLPRICNHCSNPACLAACNNQAIFKREEDGIVLVDLDRCQGERQCITACPYKKIYFNPKLSKSEKCIFCFPR
;
A
#
# COMPACT_ATOMS: atom_id res chain seq x y z
N MET A 1 5.95 -9.63 -23.63
CA MET A 1 4.75 -10.12 -22.92
C MET A 1 5.15 -11.30 -22.05
N SER A 2 4.57 -11.46 -20.86
CA SER A 2 4.83 -12.66 -20.05
C SER A 2 4.15 -13.89 -20.66
N LYS A 3 4.73 -15.07 -20.45
CA LYS A 3 4.20 -16.37 -20.88
C LYS A 3 2.91 -16.74 -20.15
N ARG A 4 2.81 -16.34 -18.88
CA ARG A 4 1.61 -16.49 -18.04
C ARG A 4 1.41 -15.20 -17.24
N GLN A 5 0.22 -15.03 -16.69
CA GLN A 5 -0.12 -13.93 -15.82
C GLN A 5 -0.81 -14.47 -14.57
N LEU A 6 -0.16 -14.32 -13.42
CA LEU A 6 -0.78 -14.59 -12.14
C LEU A 6 -1.82 -13.50 -11.85
N ALA A 7 -3.00 -13.92 -11.39
CA ALA A 7 -4.14 -13.07 -11.10
C ALA A 7 -4.78 -13.48 -9.77
N MET A 8 -5.44 -12.51 -9.12
CA MET A 8 -6.17 -12.74 -7.87
C MET A 8 -7.57 -12.15 -8.01
N VAL A 9 -8.56 -12.91 -7.56
CA VAL A 9 -9.95 -12.46 -7.43
C VAL A 9 -10.26 -12.38 -5.95
N MET A 10 -10.83 -11.26 -5.52
CA MET A 10 -11.25 -11.01 -4.15
C MET A 10 -12.77 -10.87 -4.12
N ASP A 11 -13.46 -11.83 -3.51
CA ASP A 11 -14.91 -11.84 -3.41
C ASP A 11 -15.38 -10.93 -2.26
N LEU A 12 -15.96 -9.78 -2.63
CA LEU A 12 -16.42 -8.77 -1.68
C LEU A 12 -17.65 -9.22 -0.88
N ASN A 13 -18.41 -10.21 -1.36
CA ASN A 13 -19.53 -10.79 -0.60
C ASN A 13 -19.05 -11.60 0.61
N LYS A 14 -17.77 -12.02 0.59
CA LYS A 14 -17.16 -12.87 1.62
C LYS A 14 -16.14 -12.14 2.48
N CYS A 15 -15.74 -10.93 2.09
CA CYS A 15 -14.77 -10.17 2.86
C CYS A 15 -15.43 -9.64 4.14
N ILE A 16 -14.87 -10.02 5.30
CA ILE A 16 -15.38 -9.62 6.62
C ILE A 16 -14.48 -8.59 7.31
N GLY A 17 -13.55 -7.96 6.59
CA GLY A 17 -12.72 -6.88 7.16
C GLY A 17 -11.71 -7.30 8.23
N CYS A 18 -11.52 -8.59 8.52
CA CYS A 18 -10.76 -9.09 9.69
C CYS A 18 -9.25 -8.82 9.70
N GLN A 19 -8.70 -8.13 8.69
CA GLN A 19 -7.28 -7.76 8.57
C GLN A 19 -6.26 -8.92 8.58
N THR A 20 -6.68 -10.18 8.54
CA THR A 20 -5.76 -11.33 8.60
C THR A 20 -4.77 -11.35 7.43
N CYS A 21 -5.22 -10.96 6.23
CA CYS A 21 -4.38 -10.88 5.04
C CYS A 21 -3.39 -9.71 5.10
N THR A 22 -3.78 -8.58 5.72
CA THR A 22 -2.91 -7.44 6.06
C THR A 22 -1.78 -7.90 6.99
N VAL A 23 -2.15 -8.52 8.13
CA VAL A 23 -1.19 -8.98 9.14
C VAL A 23 -0.24 -10.05 8.58
N SER A 24 -0.75 -11.03 7.85
CA SER A 24 0.07 -12.11 7.27
C SER A 24 1.13 -11.58 6.30
N CYS A 25 0.77 -10.60 5.47
CA CYS A 25 1.72 -9.95 4.57
C CYS A 25 2.75 -9.13 5.34
N LYS A 26 2.28 -8.37 6.35
CA LYS A 26 3.11 -7.53 7.21
C LYS A 26 4.19 -8.34 7.92
N THR A 27 3.79 -9.40 8.63
CA THR A 27 4.68 -10.22 9.44
C THR A 27 5.70 -10.98 8.59
N GLN A 28 5.31 -11.39 7.39
CA GLN A 28 6.21 -12.10 6.47
C GLN A 28 7.20 -11.19 5.75
N TRP A 29 6.77 -9.99 5.32
CA TRP A 29 7.54 -9.19 4.36
C TRP A 29 7.90 -7.76 4.81
N THR A 30 7.09 -7.11 5.65
CA THR A 30 7.21 -5.67 5.94
C THR A 30 7.20 -5.30 7.42
N ASN A 31 7.71 -6.17 8.30
CA ASN A 31 7.68 -5.98 9.75
C ASN A 31 8.85 -5.18 10.36
N ARG A 32 9.86 -4.76 9.59
CA ARG A 32 11.06 -4.08 10.11
C ARG A 32 11.80 -3.24 9.07
N ASN A 33 12.81 -2.50 9.55
CA ASN A 33 13.80 -1.79 8.73
C ASN A 33 13.19 -0.74 7.79
N GLY A 34 12.33 0.15 8.29
CA GLY A 34 11.77 1.25 7.51
C GLY A 34 10.48 0.89 6.77
N ARG A 35 9.99 -0.34 6.99
CA ARG A 35 8.76 -0.89 6.38
C ARG A 35 7.55 -0.82 7.31
N GLU A 36 7.69 -0.23 8.48
CA GLU A 36 6.70 -0.19 9.56
C GLU A 36 5.41 0.51 9.10
N TYR A 37 5.52 1.48 8.20
CA TYR A 37 4.37 2.15 7.60
C TYR A 37 3.84 1.45 6.35
N MET A 38 4.52 0.44 5.80
CA MET A 38 4.18 -0.18 4.50
C MET A 38 3.21 -1.34 4.65
N TYR A 39 2.00 -1.17 4.13
CA TYR A 39 0.99 -2.23 4.04
C TYR A 39 0.80 -2.66 2.59
N TRP A 40 1.69 -3.56 2.13
CA TRP A 40 1.65 -4.11 0.77
C TRP A 40 0.30 -4.77 0.46
N ASN A 41 -0.28 -5.41 1.46
CA ASN A 41 -1.68 -5.79 1.53
C ASN A 41 -2.35 -4.96 2.62
N ASN A 42 -3.44 -4.26 2.29
CA ASN A 42 -4.28 -3.54 3.24
C ASN A 42 -5.75 -3.82 2.93
N VAL A 43 -6.60 -3.74 3.94
CA VAL A 43 -8.07 -3.75 3.78
C VAL A 43 -8.58 -2.41 4.27
N GLU A 44 -9.42 -1.75 3.49
CA GLU A 44 -10.01 -0.45 3.79
C GLU A 44 -11.53 -0.50 3.68
N THR A 45 -12.22 0.26 4.53
CA THR A 45 -13.67 0.46 4.44
C THR A 45 -14.01 1.36 3.26
N LYS A 46 -15.07 1.01 2.52
CA LYS A 46 -15.61 1.82 1.43
C LYS A 46 -17.11 2.08 1.62
N PRO A 47 -17.61 3.31 1.38
CA PRO A 47 -16.83 4.53 1.08
C PRO A 47 -15.89 4.95 2.22
N GLY A 48 -14.82 5.68 1.90
CA GLY A 48 -13.75 6.04 2.82
C GLY A 48 -12.46 6.46 2.12
N ALA A 49 -11.58 7.15 2.84
CA ALA A 49 -10.35 7.74 2.31
C ALA A 49 -9.31 6.70 1.85
N GLY A 50 -9.38 5.48 2.39
CA GLY A 50 -8.46 4.40 2.06
C GLY A 50 -7.00 4.67 2.46
N TYR A 51 -6.08 3.87 1.91
CA TYR A 51 -4.66 3.94 2.29
C TYR A 51 -3.69 3.92 1.09
N PRO A 52 -2.83 4.93 0.88
CA PRO A 52 -2.75 6.17 1.64
C PRO A 52 -4.03 7.01 1.54
N LYS A 53 -4.21 7.95 2.46
CA LYS A 53 -5.38 8.83 2.53
C LYS A 53 -5.63 9.49 1.18
N GLY A 54 -6.83 9.28 0.63
CA GLY A 54 -7.27 9.86 -0.63
C GLY A 54 -6.54 9.34 -1.87
N TRP A 55 -6.01 8.11 -1.84
CA TRP A 55 -5.17 7.56 -2.91
C TRP A 55 -5.78 7.62 -4.31
N GLU A 56 -7.11 7.51 -4.42
CA GLU A 56 -7.87 7.58 -5.68
C GLU A 56 -7.70 8.92 -6.40
N ASN A 57 -7.42 9.98 -5.65
CA ASN A 57 -7.26 11.35 -6.16
C ASN A 57 -5.79 11.75 -6.37
N LEU A 58 -4.83 10.85 -6.14
CA LEU A 58 -3.41 11.17 -6.23
C LEU A 58 -2.81 10.97 -7.63
N GLY A 59 -3.62 10.82 -8.67
CA GLY A 59 -3.17 10.73 -10.07
C GLY A 59 -2.28 9.51 -10.37
N GLY A 60 -1.56 9.56 -11.49
CA GLY A 60 -0.77 8.44 -12.02
C GLY A 60 -1.52 7.64 -13.09
N GLY A 61 -0.94 6.54 -13.55
CA GLY A 61 -1.50 5.72 -14.62
C GLY A 61 -1.16 6.26 -16.00
N PHE A 62 -2.07 6.07 -16.95
CA PHE A 62 -1.92 6.52 -18.34
C PHE A 62 -3.13 7.37 -18.74
N ASP A 63 -2.92 8.35 -19.61
CA ASP A 63 -4.01 9.08 -20.24
C ASP A 63 -4.68 8.25 -21.36
N LYS A 64 -5.70 8.84 -22.00
CA LYS A 64 -6.43 8.22 -23.11
C LYS A 64 -5.55 7.93 -24.34
N ASP A 65 -4.43 8.63 -24.49
CA ASP A 65 -3.51 8.54 -25.61
C ASP A 65 -2.34 7.57 -25.27
N GLY A 66 -2.34 7.01 -24.06
CA GLY A 66 -1.34 6.06 -23.57
C GLY A 66 -0.09 6.71 -22.98
N ASN A 67 -0.06 8.03 -22.83
CA ASN A 67 1.06 8.72 -22.18
C ASN A 67 1.00 8.53 -20.67
N LEU A 68 2.18 8.47 -20.06
CA LEU A 68 2.30 8.32 -18.61
C LEU A 68 1.82 9.60 -17.91
N ASN A 69 0.88 9.47 -16.98
CA ASN A 69 0.46 10.56 -16.11
C ASN A 69 1.32 10.61 -14.86
N GLU A 70 1.73 11.81 -14.47
CA GLU A 70 2.36 12.03 -13.18
C GLU A 70 1.30 12.22 -12.09
N GLY A 71 1.51 11.54 -10.96
CA GLY A 71 0.70 11.67 -9.75
C GLY A 71 1.46 12.32 -8.61
N ASN A 72 0.82 12.42 -7.45
CA ASN A 72 1.42 12.98 -6.25
C ASN A 72 2.06 11.90 -5.37
N ILE A 73 3.20 12.20 -4.77
CA ILE A 73 3.79 11.35 -3.72
C ILE A 73 3.00 11.60 -2.42
N PRO A 74 2.39 10.56 -1.81
CA PRO A 74 1.68 10.73 -0.55
C PRO A 74 2.65 11.14 0.56
N SER A 75 2.23 12.07 1.43
CA SER A 75 3.04 12.46 2.58
C SER A 75 3.14 11.30 3.59
N ARG A 76 4.29 11.17 4.26
CA ARG A 76 4.50 10.06 5.20
C ARG A 76 3.57 10.13 6.41
N ALA A 77 3.47 11.31 7.04
CA ALA A 77 2.60 11.50 8.20
C ALA A 77 1.11 11.60 7.78
N GLY A 78 0.76 12.58 6.94
CA GLY A 78 -0.65 12.84 6.60
C GLY A 78 -1.27 11.89 5.58
N GLY A 79 -0.47 11.21 4.77
CA GLY A 79 -0.95 10.28 3.73
C GLY A 79 -0.92 8.81 4.18
N TYR A 80 0.21 8.35 4.73
CA TYR A 80 0.35 6.95 5.17
C TYR A 80 0.06 6.73 6.66
N GLY A 81 0.04 7.79 7.47
CA GLY A 81 -0.01 7.69 8.93
C GLY A 81 1.38 7.43 9.53
N VAL A 82 1.57 7.89 10.76
CA VAL A 82 2.78 7.62 11.54
C VAL A 82 2.57 6.30 12.31
N PRO A 83 3.44 5.29 12.15
CA PRO A 83 3.38 4.11 13.01
C PRO A 83 3.60 4.53 14.47
N TRP A 84 2.66 4.18 15.34
CA TRP A 84 2.78 4.44 16.77
C TRP A 84 3.58 3.34 17.45
N ASP A 85 4.46 3.76 18.35
CA ASP A 85 4.99 2.91 19.42
C ASP A 85 4.30 3.29 20.72
N TYR A 86 4.37 2.40 21.70
CA TYR A 86 3.70 2.58 22.99
C TYR A 86 4.71 2.46 24.13
N ASN A 87 4.42 3.15 25.24
CA ASN A 87 5.25 3.19 26.44
C ASN A 87 5.16 1.91 27.30
N HIS A 88 5.32 0.72 26.70
CA HIS A 88 5.14 -0.56 27.39
C HIS A 88 6.00 -0.72 28.65
N ASP A 89 7.27 -0.27 28.63
CA ASP A 89 8.16 -0.36 29.79
C ASP A 89 7.63 0.45 30.99
N GLU A 90 7.01 1.62 30.74
CA GLU A 90 6.41 2.45 31.78
C GLU A 90 5.11 1.87 32.30
N VAL A 91 4.31 1.24 31.43
CA VAL A 91 3.08 0.53 31.83
C VAL A 91 3.39 -0.60 32.81
N MET A 92 4.50 -1.32 32.59
CA MET A 92 4.97 -2.34 33.53
C MET A 92 5.35 -1.78 34.90
N LEU A 93 5.58 -0.46 35.00
CA LEU A 93 5.86 0.28 36.24
C LEU A 93 4.63 1.00 36.81
N GLY A 94 3.44 0.79 36.24
CA GLY A 94 2.17 1.36 36.71
C GLY A 94 1.69 2.60 35.96
N ALA A 95 2.32 3.00 34.86
CA ALA A 95 1.83 4.07 34.00
C ALA A 95 0.62 3.62 33.15
N THR A 96 -0.13 4.58 32.62
CA THR A 96 -1.17 4.35 31.61
C THR A 96 -0.54 4.11 30.23
N LEU A 97 -1.15 3.24 29.43
CA LEU A 97 -0.71 2.99 28.05
C LEU A 97 -1.00 4.21 27.18
N GLU A 98 0.05 4.78 26.60
CA GLU A 98 -0.02 5.95 25.74
C GLU A 98 0.83 5.75 24.48
N PRO A 99 0.36 6.23 23.31
CA PRO A 99 1.17 6.25 22.11
C PRO A 99 2.26 7.33 22.20
N ASN A 100 3.40 7.09 21.55
CA ASN A 100 4.53 8.01 21.47
C ASN A 100 4.24 9.32 20.70
N ALA A 101 3.09 9.40 20.03
CA ALA A 101 2.60 10.60 19.37
C ALA A 101 1.06 10.64 19.44
N LYS A 102 0.49 11.85 19.43
CA LYS A 102 -0.97 12.02 19.37
C LYS A 102 -1.52 11.34 18.10
N PRO A 103 -2.46 10.39 18.21
CA PRO A 103 -3.13 9.82 17.06
C PRO A 103 -3.98 10.87 16.35
N ASP A 104 -3.71 11.10 15.07
CA ASP A 104 -4.45 12.03 14.21
C ASP A 104 -5.09 11.32 13.01
N TRP A 105 -4.38 10.35 12.43
CA TRP A 105 -4.84 9.49 11.34
C TRP A 105 -4.00 8.22 11.25
N GLY A 106 -4.56 7.15 10.66
CA GLY A 106 -3.86 5.90 10.41
C GLY A 106 -4.44 5.10 9.24
N PRO A 107 -3.78 4.00 8.81
CA PRO A 107 -4.16 3.24 7.61
C PRO A 107 -5.60 2.70 7.56
N ASN A 108 -6.27 2.57 8.71
CA ASN A 108 -7.63 2.07 8.85
C ASN A 108 -8.49 3.00 9.72
N TRP A 109 -8.22 4.31 9.68
CA TRP A 109 -8.82 5.30 10.60
C TRP A 109 -10.35 5.42 10.52
N GLU A 110 -10.92 5.17 9.34
CA GLU A 110 -12.35 5.28 9.05
C GLU A 110 -13.03 3.90 8.98
N GLU A 111 -12.50 2.92 9.73
CA GLU A 111 -13.09 1.60 9.84
C GLU A 111 -14.56 1.68 10.27
N ASP A 112 -15.41 0.92 9.57
CA ASP A 112 -16.86 0.81 9.78
C ASP A 112 -17.66 2.12 9.79
N VAL A 113 -17.07 3.25 9.34
CA VAL A 113 -17.77 4.53 9.25
C VAL A 113 -18.72 4.55 8.04
N GLY A 114 -18.18 4.33 6.84
CA GLY A 114 -18.97 4.35 5.60
C GLY A 114 -19.62 5.70 5.31
N GLU A 115 -20.78 5.66 4.65
CA GLU A 115 -21.60 6.84 4.34
C GLU A 115 -23.09 6.54 4.57
N GLY A 116 -23.91 7.60 4.50
CA GLY A 116 -25.36 7.54 4.68
C GLY A 116 -25.79 7.70 6.15
N ASP A 117 -27.05 8.02 6.34
CA ASP A 117 -27.65 8.22 7.66
C ASP A 117 -28.45 7.00 8.10
N PHE A 118 -28.59 6.81 9.42
CA PHE A 118 -29.44 5.76 9.99
C PHE A 118 -30.88 5.87 9.46
N PRO A 119 -31.53 4.75 9.05
CA PRO A 119 -31.08 3.35 9.10
C PRO A 119 -30.41 2.85 7.81
N ASN A 120 -30.09 3.74 6.86
CA ASN A 120 -29.55 3.41 5.55
C ASN A 120 -28.04 3.71 5.42
N SER A 121 -27.31 3.70 6.54
CA SER A 121 -25.85 3.75 6.49
C SER A 121 -25.32 2.47 5.85
N HIS A 122 -24.23 2.58 5.10
CA HIS A 122 -23.67 1.46 4.34
C HIS A 122 -22.15 1.53 4.25
N TYR A 123 -21.54 0.35 4.25
CA TYR A 123 -20.14 0.17 3.92
C TYR A 123 -19.86 -1.28 3.48
N PHE A 124 -18.70 -1.50 2.90
CA PHE A 124 -18.11 -2.83 2.69
C PHE A 124 -16.58 -2.74 2.80
N TYR A 125 -15.91 -3.90 2.82
CA TYR A 125 -14.46 -3.97 2.93
C TYR A 125 -13.80 -4.22 1.57
N LEU A 126 -12.75 -3.46 1.27
CA LEU A 126 -11.97 -3.56 0.04
C LEU A 126 -10.51 -3.94 0.36
N PRO A 127 -10.12 -5.21 0.20
CA PRO A 127 -8.71 -5.60 0.23
C PRO A 127 -7.99 -5.09 -1.02
N ARG A 128 -6.79 -4.53 -0.87
CA ARG A 128 -5.96 -4.06 -1.98
C ARG A 128 -4.52 -4.51 -1.86
N ILE A 129 -3.95 -4.91 -2.98
CA ILE A 129 -2.53 -5.25 -3.16
C ILE A 129 -1.97 -4.54 -4.40
N CYS A 130 -0.69 -4.77 -4.72
CA CYS A 130 -0.22 -4.45 -6.07
C CYS A 130 -0.97 -5.31 -7.10
N ASN A 131 -1.45 -4.70 -8.18
CA ASN A 131 -2.20 -5.41 -9.22
C ASN A 131 -1.32 -6.12 -10.26
N HIS A 132 0.01 -5.99 -10.17
CA HIS A 132 0.97 -6.55 -11.14
C HIS A 132 0.54 -6.38 -12.60
N CYS A 133 0.11 -5.16 -12.93
CA CYS A 133 -0.61 -4.82 -14.15
C CYS A 133 0.05 -5.36 -15.43
N SER A 134 -0.76 -5.65 -16.44
CA SER A 134 -0.27 -6.00 -17.79
C SER A 134 0.51 -4.85 -18.43
N ASN A 135 0.03 -3.61 -18.22
CA ASN A 135 0.74 -2.37 -18.55
C ASN A 135 1.08 -1.60 -17.26
N PRO A 136 2.22 -1.87 -16.62
CA PRO A 136 2.56 -1.26 -15.33
C PRO A 136 3.16 0.14 -15.48
N ALA A 137 2.40 1.17 -15.11
CA ALA A 137 2.86 2.57 -15.09
C ALA A 137 4.15 2.78 -14.27
N CYS A 138 4.30 2.04 -13.16
CA CYS A 138 5.52 2.11 -12.35
C CYS A 138 6.77 1.61 -13.09
N LEU A 139 6.64 0.61 -13.96
CA LEU A 139 7.74 0.13 -14.81
C LEU A 139 8.08 1.19 -15.85
N ALA A 140 7.06 1.72 -16.53
CA ALA A 140 7.22 2.77 -17.54
C ALA A 140 7.90 4.03 -16.99
N ALA A 141 7.64 4.35 -15.70
CA ALA A 141 8.18 5.53 -15.04
C ALA A 141 9.62 5.38 -14.52
N CYS A 142 10.19 4.18 -14.44
CA CYS A 142 11.46 3.97 -13.76
C CYS A 142 12.65 4.19 -14.69
N ASN A 143 13.27 5.38 -14.63
CA ASN A 143 14.43 5.74 -15.44
C ASN A 143 15.64 4.81 -15.24
N ASN A 144 15.81 4.26 -14.04
CA ASN A 144 16.91 3.35 -13.70
C ASN A 144 16.66 1.89 -14.11
N GLN A 145 15.52 1.59 -14.75
CA GLN A 145 15.13 0.24 -15.15
C GLN A 145 15.19 -0.77 -13.99
N ALA A 146 15.01 -0.30 -12.76
CA ALA A 146 15.00 -1.14 -11.56
C ALA A 146 13.68 -1.90 -11.40
N ILE A 147 12.63 -1.51 -12.12
CA ILE A 147 11.35 -2.21 -12.10
C ILE A 147 11.26 -3.09 -13.33
N PHE A 148 10.93 -4.36 -13.14
CA PHE A 148 10.79 -5.34 -14.22
C PHE A 148 9.56 -6.21 -13.98
N LYS A 149 9.07 -6.82 -15.07
CA LYS A 149 7.96 -7.79 -15.04
C LYS A 149 8.52 -9.14 -15.44
N ARG A 150 8.41 -10.12 -14.54
CA ARG A 150 8.86 -11.50 -14.77
C ARG A 150 8.15 -12.11 -15.96
N GLU A 151 8.90 -12.85 -16.79
CA GLU A 151 8.39 -13.41 -18.03
C GLU A 151 7.52 -14.64 -17.76
N GLU A 152 7.87 -15.44 -16.75
CA GLU A 152 7.25 -16.71 -16.43
C GLU A 152 5.83 -16.58 -15.83
N ASP A 153 5.57 -15.52 -15.05
CA ASP A 153 4.36 -15.39 -14.23
C ASP A 153 3.73 -13.99 -14.26
N GLY A 154 4.39 -13.00 -14.88
CA GLY A 154 3.86 -11.64 -14.99
C GLY A 154 3.97 -10.81 -13.71
N ILE A 155 4.69 -11.29 -12.68
CA ILE A 155 4.89 -10.56 -11.43
C ILE A 155 5.85 -9.39 -11.66
N VAL A 156 5.34 -8.16 -11.46
CA VAL A 156 6.15 -6.93 -11.41
C VAL A 156 6.94 -6.84 -10.09
N LEU A 157 8.26 -6.63 -10.16
CA LEU A 157 9.17 -6.53 -9.01
C LEU A 157 10.03 -5.26 -9.10
N VAL A 158 10.63 -4.89 -7.96
CA VAL A 158 11.68 -3.86 -7.89
C VAL A 158 12.99 -4.56 -7.54
N ASP A 159 13.99 -4.39 -8.39
CA ASP A 159 15.39 -4.74 -8.14
C ASP A 159 15.98 -3.71 -7.17
N LEU A 160 16.30 -4.14 -5.95
CA LEU A 160 16.80 -3.26 -4.89
C LEU A 160 18.26 -2.83 -5.13
N ASP A 161 19.04 -3.61 -5.87
CA ASP A 161 20.43 -3.25 -6.19
C ASP A 161 20.44 -2.12 -7.21
N ARG A 162 19.55 -2.17 -8.20
CA ARG A 162 19.43 -1.15 -9.25
C ARG A 162 18.65 0.09 -8.82
N CYS A 163 17.69 -0.05 -7.91
CA CYS A 163 16.82 1.06 -7.52
C CYS A 163 17.63 2.22 -6.92
N GLN A 164 17.51 3.44 -7.43
CA GLN A 164 18.20 4.63 -6.87
C GLN A 164 17.29 5.52 -6.02
N GLY A 165 16.07 5.06 -5.74
CA GLY A 165 15.17 5.78 -4.82
C GLY A 165 14.55 7.06 -5.36
N GLU A 166 14.45 7.22 -6.69
CA GLU A 166 13.89 8.42 -7.36
C GLU A 166 12.38 8.65 -7.17
N ARG A 167 11.65 7.61 -6.76
CA ARG A 167 10.21 7.67 -6.40
C ARG A 167 9.23 8.01 -7.54
N GLN A 168 9.68 8.15 -8.78
CA GLN A 168 8.80 8.29 -9.97
C GLN A 168 7.81 7.13 -10.10
N CYS A 169 8.22 5.92 -9.71
CA CYS A 169 7.33 4.77 -9.65
C CYS A 169 6.14 4.94 -8.67
N ILE A 170 6.28 5.78 -7.64
CA ILE A 170 5.24 6.10 -6.66
C ILE A 170 4.26 7.10 -7.24
N THR A 171 4.74 8.15 -7.91
CA THR A 171 3.89 9.15 -8.60
C THR A 171 3.09 8.49 -9.71
N ALA A 172 3.74 7.67 -10.53
CA ALA A 172 3.13 7.02 -11.69
C ALA A 172 2.14 5.90 -11.32
N CYS A 173 2.24 5.27 -10.15
CA CYS A 173 1.30 4.23 -9.75
C CYS A 173 -0.04 4.85 -9.33
N PRO A 174 -1.16 4.63 -10.06
CA PRO A 174 -2.44 5.21 -9.67
C PRO A 174 -2.99 4.61 -8.38
N TYR A 175 -2.58 3.38 -8.05
CA TYR A 175 -2.99 2.67 -6.84
C TYR A 175 -2.15 3.00 -5.60
N LYS A 176 -1.04 3.73 -5.76
CA LYS A 176 -0.07 4.05 -4.70
C LYS A 176 0.45 2.82 -3.94
N LYS A 177 0.70 1.73 -4.68
CA LYS A 177 1.16 0.43 -4.17
C LYS A 177 2.68 0.22 -4.18
N ILE A 178 3.43 1.32 -4.30
CA ILE A 178 4.87 1.35 -4.16
C ILE A 178 5.19 2.32 -3.03
N TYR A 179 6.07 1.92 -2.13
CA TYR A 179 6.40 2.61 -0.89
C TYR A 179 7.90 2.90 -0.87
N PHE A 180 8.30 4.07 -0.39
CA PHE A 180 9.70 4.43 -0.29
C PHE A 180 10.29 4.05 1.07
N ASN A 181 11.26 3.16 1.12
CA ASN A 181 11.97 2.85 2.36
C ASN A 181 13.02 3.92 2.66
N PRO A 182 12.84 4.77 3.70
CA PRO A 182 13.81 5.81 4.02
C PRO A 182 15.10 5.27 4.64
N LYS A 183 15.09 4.07 5.23
CA LYS A 183 16.30 3.45 5.80
C LYS A 183 17.20 2.85 4.72
N LEU A 184 16.61 2.35 3.65
CA LEU A 184 17.36 1.78 2.51
C LEU A 184 17.58 2.77 1.37
N SER A 185 16.82 3.87 1.35
CA SER A 185 16.72 4.78 0.20
C SER A 185 16.29 4.08 -1.09
N LYS A 186 15.42 3.07 -0.99
CA LYS A 186 14.90 2.26 -2.11
C LYS A 186 13.38 2.23 -2.10
N SER A 187 12.77 2.00 -3.26
CA SER A 187 11.32 1.77 -3.34
C SER A 187 11.01 0.27 -3.23
N GLU A 188 9.92 -0.07 -2.56
CA GLU A 188 9.49 -1.43 -2.26
C GLU A 188 8.00 -1.60 -2.54
N LYS A 189 7.58 -2.84 -2.84
CA LYS A 189 6.19 -3.16 -3.18
C LYS A 189 5.91 -4.63 -2.94
N CYS A 190 4.62 -4.98 -2.92
CA CYS A 190 4.17 -6.38 -2.94
C CYS A 190 4.92 -7.20 -3.99
N ILE A 191 5.47 -8.34 -3.59
CA ILE A 191 6.19 -9.26 -4.49
C ILE A 191 5.33 -10.44 -4.96
N PHE A 192 4.01 -10.36 -4.71
CA PHE A 192 3.03 -11.43 -4.93
C PHE A 192 3.46 -12.78 -4.35
N CYS A 193 4.23 -12.75 -3.27
CA CYS A 193 4.82 -13.93 -2.64
C CYS A 193 5.54 -14.88 -3.63
N PHE A 194 6.19 -14.37 -4.69
CA PHE A 194 6.84 -15.23 -5.70
C PHE A 194 7.77 -16.34 -5.17
N PRO A 195 8.41 -16.23 -3.98
CA PRO A 195 9.21 -17.33 -3.42
C PRO A 195 8.39 -18.49 -2.82
N ARG A 196 7.05 -18.36 -2.73
CA ARG A 196 6.15 -19.32 -2.08
C ARG A 196 5.29 -20.09 -3.06
#